data_AF-A0A917ANG9-F1
#
_entry.id   AF-A0A917ANG9-F1
#
_cell.length_a   1.000
_cell.length_b   1.000
_cell.length_c   1.000
_cell.angle_alpha   90.00
_cell.angle_beta   90.00
_cell.angle_gamma   90.00
#
_symmetry.space_group_name_H-M   'P 1'
#
loop_
_entity.id
_entity.type
_entity.pdbx_description
1 polymer ?
#
loop_
_entity_poly.entity_id
_entity_poly.type
_entity_poly.pdbx_seq_one_letter_code
_entity_poly.pdbx_strand_id
1 'polypeptide(L)'
;MFDAVRAKLFGDAEDPRERLRDIFGGDLPQSGQPPHAALMWAEEVRAQTPDSRSDSMKLTRALRQAEPRLTLRSATFLAQHTLGQAEDSE
;
A
#
# COMPACT_ATOMS: atom_id res chain seq x y z
N MET A 1 6.47 30.19 -3.38
CA MET A 1 6.30 29.05 -4.29
C MET A 1 6.55 27.76 -3.50
N PHE A 2 5.61 27.41 -2.64
CA PHE A 2 5.57 26.15 -1.92
C PHE A 2 4.08 25.82 -1.80
N ASP A 3 3.60 24.84 -2.55
CA ASP A 3 2.22 24.35 -2.51
C ASP A 3 1.96 23.57 -1.20
N ALA A 4 2.16 24.26 -0.08
CA ALA A 4 2.00 23.73 1.28
C ALA A 4 0.54 23.84 1.78
N VAL A 5 -0.43 24.10 0.91
CA VAL A 5 -1.83 24.40 1.30
C VAL A 5 -2.85 23.45 0.66
N ARG A 6 -2.45 22.27 0.17
CA ARG A 6 -3.41 21.21 -0.20
C ARG A 6 -3.37 19.94 0.65
N ALA A 7 -2.39 19.80 1.54
CA ALA A 7 -2.25 18.59 2.35
C ALA A 7 -3.04 18.60 3.68
N LYS A 8 -3.77 19.68 4.00
CA LYS A 8 -4.40 19.85 5.33
C LYS A 8 -5.92 19.90 5.38
N LEU A 9 -6.64 19.96 4.25
CA LEU A 9 -8.12 20.09 4.31
C LEU A 9 -8.93 19.26 3.31
N PHE A 10 -8.34 18.53 2.34
CA PHE A 10 -9.09 17.68 1.41
C PHE A 10 -8.27 16.49 0.88
N GLY A 11 -8.91 15.31 0.83
CA GLY A 11 -8.44 14.11 0.14
C GLY A 11 -8.84 12.84 0.89
N ASP A 12 -9.92 12.90 1.68
CA ASP A 12 -11.27 12.42 1.38
C ASP A 12 -11.42 10.96 1.80
N ALA A 13 -12.62 10.53 2.15
CA ALA A 13 -12.92 9.22 2.74
C ALA A 13 -12.72 8.05 1.76
N GLU A 14 -11.76 8.16 0.84
CA GLU A 14 -11.46 7.18 -0.19
C GLU A 14 -10.96 5.89 0.46
N ASP A 15 -11.65 4.81 0.11
CA ASP A 15 -11.29 3.46 0.51
C ASP A 15 -9.90 3.15 -0.08
N PRO A 16 -8.88 2.80 0.75
CA PRO A 16 -7.56 2.45 0.24
C PRO A 16 -7.62 1.32 -0.79
N ARG A 17 -8.62 0.43 -0.73
CA ARG A 17 -8.81 -0.66 -1.69
C ARG A 17 -9.22 -0.13 -3.06
N GLU A 18 -10.10 0.87 -3.14
CA GLU A 18 -10.50 1.48 -4.41
C GLU A 18 -9.31 2.15 -5.10
N ARG A 19 -8.50 2.91 -4.34
CA ARG A 19 -7.24 3.46 -4.88
C ARG A 19 -6.31 2.37 -5.41
N LEU A 20 -6.16 1.28 -4.68
CA LEU A 20 -5.31 0.16 -5.11
C LEU A 20 -5.86 -0.51 -6.37
N ARG A 21 -7.18 -0.68 -6.49
CA ARG A 21 -7.82 -1.17 -7.71
C ARG A 21 -7.55 -0.24 -8.89
N ASP A 22 -7.63 1.07 -8.68
CA ASP A 22 -7.44 2.03 -9.77
C ASP A 22 -5.97 2.06 -10.26
N ILE A 23 -5.01 1.78 -9.37
CA ILE A 23 -3.58 1.73 -9.70
C ILE A 23 -3.17 0.40 -10.32
N PHE A 24 -3.61 -0.72 -9.74
CA PHE A 24 -3.13 -2.07 -10.07
C PHE A 24 -4.15 -2.95 -10.82
N GLY A 25 -5.40 -2.49 -10.92
CA GLY A 25 -6.51 -3.28 -11.47
C GLY A 25 -6.97 -4.41 -10.54
N GLY A 26 -7.82 -5.27 -11.09
CA GLY A 26 -8.36 -6.46 -10.42
C GLY A 26 -9.67 -6.22 -9.67
N ASP A 27 -10.18 -7.30 -9.08
CA ASP A 27 -11.43 -7.28 -8.33
C ASP A 27 -11.21 -6.79 -6.89
N LEU A 28 -12.22 -6.12 -6.34
CA LEU A 28 -12.27 -5.73 -4.93
C LEU A 28 -12.84 -6.87 -4.09
N PRO A 29 -12.05 -7.49 -3.20
CA PRO A 29 -12.57 -8.53 -2.32
C PRO A 29 -13.59 -7.97 -1.33
N GLN A 30 -14.67 -8.71 -1.07
CA GLN A 30 -15.62 -8.38 0.00
C GLN A 30 -14.99 -8.50 1.40
N SER A 31 -13.92 -9.28 1.55
CA SER A 31 -13.25 -9.63 2.82
C SER A 31 -12.40 -8.50 3.43
N GLY A 32 -12.53 -7.25 2.97
CA GLY A 32 -11.69 -6.15 3.44
C GLY A 32 -10.23 -6.23 3.00
N GLN A 33 -9.85 -7.28 2.25
CA GLN A 33 -8.50 -7.48 1.72
C GLN A 33 -8.19 -6.50 0.57
N PRO A 34 -6.91 -6.15 0.34
CA PRO A 34 -6.50 -5.45 -0.86
C PRO A 34 -6.76 -6.28 -2.13
N PRO A 35 -6.85 -5.64 -3.32
CA PRO A 35 -6.85 -6.35 -4.58
C PRO A 35 -5.63 -7.28 -4.70
N HIS A 36 -5.84 -8.49 -5.22
CA HIS A 36 -4.78 -9.51 -5.30
C HIS A 36 -3.54 -9.02 -6.09
N ALA A 37 -3.75 -8.28 -7.18
CA ALA A 37 -2.68 -7.70 -7.98
C ALA A 37 -1.79 -6.73 -7.16
N ALA A 38 -2.41 -5.93 -6.28
CA ALA A 38 -1.68 -5.03 -5.40
C ALA A 38 -0.86 -5.79 -4.34
N LEU A 39 -1.41 -6.88 -3.79
CA LEU A 39 -0.70 -7.75 -2.84
C LEU A 39 0.53 -8.41 -3.47
N MET A 40 0.36 -9.02 -4.65
CA MET A 40 1.46 -9.67 -5.37
C MET A 40 2.60 -8.69 -5.65
N TRP A 41 2.25 -7.50 -6.14
CA TRP A 41 3.23 -6.45 -6.37
C TRP A 41 3.94 -6.00 -5.07
N ALA A 42 3.21 -5.88 -3.96
CA ALA A 42 3.81 -5.49 -2.69
C ALA A 42 4.81 -6.53 -2.16
N GLU A 43 4.53 -7.82 -2.35
CA GLU A 43 5.46 -8.90 -2.01
C GLU A 43 6.73 -8.85 -2.87
N GLU A 44 6.62 -8.54 -4.16
CA GLU A 44 7.79 -8.35 -5.03
C GLU A 44 8.67 -7.20 -4.54
N VAL A 45 8.07 -6.07 -4.15
CA VAL A 45 8.81 -4.92 -3.59
C VAL A 45 9.47 -5.29 -2.25
N ARG A 46 8.77 -6.04 -1.39
CA ARG A 46 9.29 -6.52 -0.11
C ARG A 46 10.46 -7.48 -0.29
N ALA A 47 10.37 -8.41 -1.25
CA ALA A 47 11.44 -9.36 -1.55
C ALA A 47 12.75 -8.66 -1.96
N GLN A 48 12.62 -7.57 -2.72
CA GLN A 48 13.73 -6.74 -3.21
C GLN A 48 14.30 -5.77 -2.17
N THR A 49 13.65 -5.60 -1.01
CA THR A 49 14.04 -4.64 0.03
C THR A 49 14.30 -5.35 1.36
N PRO A 50 15.56 -5.76 1.63
CA PRO A 50 15.91 -6.57 2.81
C PRO A 50 15.47 -5.93 4.15
N ASP A 51 15.66 -4.62 4.27
CA ASP A 51 15.41 -3.90 5.52
C ASP A 51 13.92 -3.73 5.88
N SER A 52 13.01 -4.00 4.94
CA SER A 52 11.57 -3.82 5.14
C SER A 52 10.78 -5.10 5.40
N ARG A 53 11.46 -6.27 5.43
CA ARG A 53 10.76 -7.57 5.50
C ARG A 53 9.89 -7.78 6.74
N SER A 54 10.19 -7.07 7.83
CA SER A 54 9.50 -7.18 9.12
C SER A 54 9.09 -5.81 9.69
N ASP A 55 9.19 -4.73 8.92
CA ASP A 55 8.93 -3.36 9.38
C ASP A 55 7.94 -2.67 8.44
N SER A 56 6.73 -2.44 8.95
CA SER A 56 5.62 -1.85 8.19
C SER A 56 5.90 -0.41 7.74
N MET A 57 6.68 0.37 8.50
CA MET A 57 7.03 1.75 8.14
C MET A 57 8.05 1.76 7.01
N LYS A 58 9.07 0.90 7.11
CA LYS A 58 10.06 0.76 6.04
C LYS A 58 9.43 0.21 4.76
N LEU A 59 8.53 -0.77 4.87
CA LEU A 59 7.80 -1.29 3.71
C LEU A 59 6.89 -0.22 3.11
N THR A 60 6.12 0.52 3.92
CA THR A 60 5.31 1.65 3.44
C THR A 60 6.16 2.66 2.65
N ARG A 61 7.36 2.98 3.14
CA ARG A 61 8.29 3.88 2.44
C ARG A 61 8.73 3.29 1.11
N ALA A 62 9.16 2.02 1.10
CA ALA A 62 9.60 1.33 -0.12
C ALA A 62 8.49 1.28 -1.18
N LEU A 63 7.26 0.93 -0.78
CA LEU A 63 6.10 0.90 -1.69
C LEU A 63 5.84 2.27 -2.33
N ARG A 64 5.89 3.36 -1.54
CA ARG A 64 5.70 4.73 -2.07
C ARG A 64 6.84 5.22 -2.95
N GLN A 65 8.05 4.71 -2.75
CA GLN A 65 9.18 5.00 -3.62
C GLN A 65 9.03 4.26 -4.97
N ALA A 66 8.54 3.03 -4.94
CA ALA A 66 8.33 2.21 -6.13
C ALA A 66 7.10 2.64 -6.95
N GLU A 67 6.01 3.06 -6.31
CA GLU A 67 4.81 3.57 -6.96
C GLU A 67 4.38 4.93 -6.34
N PRO A 68 4.82 6.06 -6.92
CA PRO A 68 4.54 7.39 -6.39
C PRO A 68 3.05 7.79 -6.39
N ARG A 69 2.20 7.10 -7.16
CA ARG A 69 0.74 7.33 -7.14
C ARG A 69 0.08 6.82 -5.86
N LEU A 70 0.76 5.99 -5.08
CA LEU A 70 0.27 5.55 -3.77
C LEU A 70 0.22 6.72 -2.78
N THR A 71 -0.94 6.90 -2.17
CA THR A 71 -1.05 7.75 -0.99
C THR A 71 -0.46 7.04 0.22
N LEU A 72 -0.20 7.81 1.29
CA LEU A 72 0.25 7.21 2.55
C LEU A 72 -0.74 6.15 3.06
N ARG A 73 -2.03 6.43 2.98
CA ARG A 73 -3.08 5.53 3.47
C ARG A 73 -3.12 4.20 2.71
N SER A 74 -3.14 4.23 1.38
CA SER A 74 -3.15 3.00 0.57
C SER A 74 -1.86 2.20 0.73
N ALA A 75 -0.71 2.88 0.86
CA ALA A 75 0.57 2.21 1.07
C ALA A 75 0.68 1.55 2.45
N THR A 76 0.25 2.22 3.52
CA THR A 76 0.25 1.65 4.87
C THR A 76 -0.71 0.47 4.97
N PHE A 77 -1.91 0.60 4.40
CA PHE A 77 -2.88 -0.48 4.34
C PHE A 77 -2.30 -1.71 3.63
N LEU A 78 -1.70 -1.52 2.46
CA LEU A 78 -1.08 -2.61 1.69
C LEU A 78 0.08 -3.26 2.45
N ALA A 79 0.96 -2.47 3.07
CA ALA A 79 2.08 -2.97 3.87
C ALA A 79 1.63 -3.83 5.06
N GLN A 80 0.57 -3.44 5.75
CA GLN A 80 0.01 -4.21 6.87
C GLN A 80 -0.48 -5.59 6.43
N HIS A 81 -1.23 -5.65 5.32
CA HIS A 81 -1.71 -6.92 4.79
C HIS A 81 -0.58 -7.81 4.27
N THR A 82 0.42 -7.22 3.61
CA THR A 82 1.61 -7.95 3.11
C THR A 82 2.37 -8.60 4.27
N LEU A 83 2.55 -7.88 5.39
CA LEU A 83 3.25 -8.43 6.56
C LEU A 83 2.39 -9.44 7.32
N GLY A 84 1.09 -9.19 7.48
CA GLY A 84 0.20 -10.13 8.17
C GLY A 84 0.05 -11.48 7.46
N GLN A 85 0.08 -11.51 6.12
CA GLN A 85 0.06 -12.78 5.35
C GLN A 85 1.33 -13.61 5.52
N ALA A 86 2.46 -12.97 5.86
CA ALA A 86 3.70 -13.69 6.13
C ALA A 86 3.65 -14.45 7.46
N GLU A 87 2.89 -13.95 8.44
CA GLU A 87 2.75 -14.57 9.77
C GLU A 87 1.82 -15.79 9.74
N ASP A 88 0.84 -15.82 8.83
CA ASP A 88 -0.09 -16.96 8.67
C ASP A 88 0.49 -18.15 7.87
N SER A 89 1.66 -17.98 7.25
CA SER A 89 2.28 -18.96 6.34
C SER A 89 3.44 -19.78 6.97
N GLU A 90 3.66 -19.67 8.28
CA GLU A 90 4.69 -20.39 9.05
C GLU A 90 4.07 -21.41 10.02
#